data_AF-A0A2P2IVF1-F1
#
_entry.id   AF-A0A2P2IVF1-F1
#
_cell.length_a   1.000
_cell.length_b   1.000
_cell.length_c   1.000
_cell.angle_alpha   90.00
_cell.angle_beta   90.00
_cell.angle_gamma   90.00
#
_symmetry.space_group_name_H-M   'P 1'
#
loop_
_entity.id
_entity.type
_entity.pdbx_description
1 polymer ?
#
loop_
_entity_poly.entity_id
_entity_poly.type
_entity_poly.pdbx_seq_one_letter_code
_entity_poly.pdbx_strand_id
1 'polypeptide(L)'
;MKFPYWNRTLGADHFYVSGDGLDFGSDRNLLELKKNSIQISRFPAPGSKFVPHKDITLPPFAGAQAPHSPAATRTARYLGFVKHDAVQESTLVKDLGNGSDFIIESEPSDERTFLNRLASSEFCLFEYGADMSGLGEALRFGCIPVLLTNRPILDLPLMDVLRWREIAIVVGSNGGAAKELKSVLGKDGTRERKREFGVRASQHFTWNQAPKPYDAFHMVMYQLWLRRHTIRYARMVA
;
A
#
# COMPACT_ATOMS: atom_id res chain seq x y z
N MET A 1 14.34 31.12 -22.82
CA MET A 1 13.25 30.79 -21.87
C MET A 1 13.74 29.71 -20.94
N LYS A 2 13.78 29.95 -19.62
CA LYS A 2 14.56 29.11 -18.68
C LYS A 2 13.99 27.70 -18.44
N PHE A 3 12.72 27.42 -18.76
CA PHE A 3 12.10 26.09 -18.63
C PHE A 3 11.02 25.86 -19.70
N PRO A 4 11.39 25.51 -20.94
CA PRO A 4 10.43 25.42 -22.05
C PRO A 4 9.35 24.35 -21.84
N TYR A 5 9.71 23.20 -21.24
CA TYR A 5 8.76 22.12 -20.98
C TYR A 5 7.80 22.45 -19.84
N TRP A 6 8.28 23.05 -18.75
CA TRP A 6 7.44 23.51 -17.66
C TRP A 6 6.41 24.54 -18.14
N ASN A 7 6.86 25.56 -18.87
CA ASN A 7 6.00 26.64 -19.33
C ASN A 7 4.95 26.17 -20.36
N ARG A 8 5.19 25.05 -21.07
CA ARG A 8 4.25 24.47 -22.03
C ARG A 8 2.99 23.92 -21.37
N THR A 9 3.13 23.32 -20.20
CA THR A 9 2.05 22.58 -19.50
C THR A 9 1.74 23.13 -18.12
N LEU A 10 2.43 24.19 -17.70
CA LEU A 10 2.46 24.69 -16.33
C LEU A 10 2.87 23.60 -15.30
N GLY A 11 3.65 22.62 -15.73
CA GLY A 11 4.08 21.49 -14.89
C GLY A 11 3.13 20.30 -14.87
N ALA A 12 2.05 20.29 -15.67
CA ALA A 12 1.05 19.21 -15.64
C ALA A 12 1.54 17.83 -16.12
N ASP A 13 2.59 17.81 -16.93
CA ASP A 13 3.31 16.61 -17.38
C ASP A 13 4.62 16.38 -16.60
N HIS A 14 4.84 17.11 -15.51
CA HIS A 14 5.99 16.97 -14.62
C HIS A 14 5.56 16.25 -13.34
N PHE A 15 6.53 15.63 -12.68
CA PHE A 15 6.34 15.04 -11.36
C PHE A 15 7.45 15.48 -10.41
N TYR A 16 7.19 15.37 -9.13
CA TYR A 16 8.18 15.55 -8.07
C TYR A 16 8.05 14.44 -7.04
N VAL A 17 9.15 14.14 -6.34
CA VAL A 17 9.18 13.14 -5.28
C VAL A 17 9.27 13.85 -3.94
N SER A 18 8.42 13.48 -2.99
CA SER A 18 8.41 14.03 -1.64
C SER A 18 7.96 12.96 -0.64
N GLY A 19 8.77 12.68 0.38
CA GLY A 19 8.48 11.62 1.36
C GLY A 19 7.08 11.76 1.97
N ASP A 20 6.80 12.89 2.60
CA ASP A 20 5.51 13.19 3.25
C ASP A 20 4.55 13.99 2.36
N GLY A 21 4.92 14.26 1.11
CA GLY A 21 4.19 15.17 0.25
C GLY A 21 4.31 16.65 0.65
N LEU A 22 3.86 17.52 -0.25
CA LEU A 22 3.85 18.96 -0.03
C LEU A 22 2.57 19.40 0.68
N ASP A 23 2.67 20.42 1.53
CA ASP A 23 1.52 21.01 2.20
C ASP A 23 0.76 21.99 1.28
N PHE A 24 -0.48 22.33 1.63
CA PHE A 24 -1.24 23.42 1.01
C PHE A 24 -0.91 24.76 1.67
N GLY A 25 0.36 25.16 1.63
CA GLY A 25 0.80 26.46 2.14
C GLY A 25 0.25 27.64 1.33
N SER A 26 0.43 28.85 1.85
CA SER A 26 0.02 30.10 1.20
C SER A 26 0.94 30.53 0.05
N ASP A 27 2.10 29.88 -0.13
CA ASP A 27 3.00 30.13 -1.25
C ASP A 27 2.34 29.70 -2.58
N ARG A 28 2.10 30.69 -3.44
CA ARG A 28 1.50 30.49 -4.76
C ARG A 28 2.28 29.50 -5.61
N ASN A 29 3.62 29.50 -5.55
CA ASN A 29 4.44 28.58 -6.34
C ASN A 29 4.26 27.13 -5.88
N LEU A 30 4.17 26.90 -4.56
CA LEU A 30 3.88 25.57 -4.01
C LEU A 30 2.47 25.10 -4.36
N LEU A 31 1.49 26.02 -4.32
CA LEU A 31 0.12 25.72 -4.71
C LEU A 31 0.03 25.34 -6.20
N GLU A 32 0.71 26.08 -7.08
CA GLU A 32 0.77 25.80 -8.52
C GLU A 32 1.49 24.47 -8.80
N LEU A 33 2.63 24.20 -8.15
CA LEU A 33 3.34 22.93 -8.24
C LEU A 33 2.45 21.75 -7.82
N LYS A 34 1.80 21.85 -6.66
CA LYS A 34 0.95 20.77 -6.12
C LYS A 34 -0.33 20.57 -6.94
N LYS A 35 -0.90 21.63 -7.51
CA LYS A 35 -2.06 21.53 -8.40
C LYS A 35 -1.68 20.89 -9.73
N ASN A 36 -0.58 21.31 -10.34
CA ASN A 36 -0.28 20.93 -11.72
C ASN A 36 0.51 19.62 -11.79
N SER A 37 1.62 19.50 -11.05
CA SER A 37 2.54 18.37 -11.17
C SER A 37 2.11 17.17 -10.34
N ILE A 38 2.44 15.97 -10.82
CA ILE A 38 2.16 14.71 -10.11
C ILE A 38 3.08 14.59 -8.90
N GLN A 39 2.52 14.41 -7.70
CA GLN A 39 3.30 14.04 -6.53
C GLN A 39 3.55 12.54 -6.51
N ILE A 40 4.79 12.16 -6.21
CA ILE A 40 5.16 10.81 -5.82
C ILE A 40 5.55 10.85 -4.34
N SER A 41 4.84 10.12 -3.48
CA SER A 41 5.12 10.07 -2.03
C SER A 41 5.23 8.65 -1.50
N ARG A 42 5.65 8.51 -0.24
CA ARG A 42 5.61 7.20 0.43
C ARG A 42 4.16 6.76 0.64
N PHE A 43 3.96 5.45 0.75
CA PHE A 43 2.70 4.87 1.21
C PHE A 43 2.78 4.54 2.71
N PRO A 44 1.73 4.82 3.50
CA PRO A 44 0.60 5.68 3.17
C PRO A 44 1.03 7.16 3.13
N ALA A 45 0.43 7.93 2.24
CA ALA A 45 0.62 9.36 2.11
C ALA A 45 -0.15 10.09 3.22
N PRO A 46 0.40 11.19 3.77
CA PRO A 46 -0.33 12.01 4.73
C PRO A 46 -1.63 12.56 4.11
N GLY A 47 -2.74 12.38 4.83
CA GLY A 47 -4.09 12.57 4.29
C GLY A 47 -4.41 13.95 3.69
N SER A 48 -3.86 15.03 4.24
CA SER A 48 -4.06 16.39 3.73
C SER A 48 -3.12 16.75 2.57
N LYS A 49 -2.25 15.83 2.15
CA LYS A 49 -1.16 16.12 1.21
C LYS A 49 -1.24 15.31 -0.09
N PHE A 50 -2.28 14.51 -0.27
CA PHE A 50 -2.46 13.63 -1.42
C PHE A 50 -3.71 13.98 -2.22
N VAL A 51 -3.58 14.10 -3.55
CA VAL A 51 -4.67 14.35 -4.49
C VAL A 51 -4.99 13.06 -5.26
N PRO A 52 -6.07 12.31 -4.91
CA PRO A 52 -6.23 10.91 -5.34
C PRO A 52 -6.28 10.68 -6.85
N HIS A 53 -6.84 11.62 -7.60
CA HIS A 53 -6.96 11.54 -9.05
C HIS A 53 -5.66 11.90 -9.79
N LYS A 54 -4.64 12.44 -9.12
CA LYS A 54 -3.38 12.88 -9.73
C LYS A 54 -2.14 12.21 -9.12
N ASP A 55 -2.04 12.17 -7.81
CA ASP A 55 -0.82 11.78 -7.09
C ASP A 55 -0.68 10.27 -6.97
N ILE A 56 0.54 9.78 -6.88
CA ILE A 56 0.82 8.35 -6.72
C ILE A 56 1.68 8.09 -5.49
N THR A 57 1.54 6.90 -4.93
CA THR A 57 2.39 6.42 -3.85
C THR A 57 3.34 5.35 -4.35
N LEU A 58 4.54 5.32 -3.77
CA LEU A 58 5.50 4.25 -4.02
C LEU A 58 5.04 2.96 -3.31
N PRO A 59 5.12 1.80 -3.99
CA PRO A 59 5.08 0.51 -3.31
C PRO A 59 6.06 0.48 -2.14
N PRO A 60 5.62 0.11 -0.92
CA PRO A 60 6.50 -0.08 0.22
C PRO A 60 7.69 -0.93 -0.18
N PHE A 61 8.88 -0.52 0.26
CA PHE A 61 10.08 -1.28 -0.02
C PHE A 61 9.96 -2.66 0.63
N ALA A 62 9.85 -3.69 -0.20
CA ALA A 62 10.02 -5.06 0.25
C ALA A 62 11.52 -5.33 0.39
N GLY A 63 11.94 -5.95 1.48
CA GLY A 63 13.33 -6.37 1.71
C GLY A 63 13.89 -7.03 0.46
N ALA A 64 14.94 -6.44 -0.10
CA ALA A 64 15.56 -6.93 -1.32
C ALA A 64 15.96 -8.39 -1.13
N GLN A 65 15.53 -9.25 -2.06
CA GLN A 65 15.99 -10.63 -2.22
C GLN A 65 15.42 -11.73 -1.33
N ALA A 66 14.29 -11.55 -0.62
CA ALA A 66 13.72 -12.76 -0.01
C ALA A 66 13.31 -13.75 -1.14
N PRO A 67 13.77 -15.02 -1.08
CA PRO A 67 13.45 -15.99 -2.13
C PRO A 67 11.94 -16.14 -2.26
N HIS A 68 11.45 -16.37 -3.49
CA HIS A 68 10.08 -16.80 -3.70
C HIS A 68 9.85 -18.04 -2.83
N SER A 69 8.97 -17.93 -1.84
CA SER A 69 8.51 -19.11 -1.12
C SER A 69 7.72 -19.96 -2.12
N PRO A 70 7.95 -21.28 -2.20
CA PRO A 70 7.11 -22.15 -3.01
C PRO A 70 5.69 -22.08 -2.43
N ALA A 71 4.83 -21.31 -3.08
CA ALA A 71 3.44 -21.03 -2.69
C ALA A 71 2.53 -22.28 -2.72
N ALA A 72 3.08 -23.49 -2.80
CA ALA A 72 2.36 -24.69 -3.18
C ALA A 72 2.17 -25.73 -2.07
N THR A 73 2.81 -25.63 -0.90
CA THR A 73 2.85 -26.78 0.04
C THR A 73 2.64 -26.49 1.52
N ARG A 74 2.30 -25.27 1.94
CA ARG A 74 2.01 -24.99 3.36
C ARG A 74 0.56 -24.58 3.59
N THR A 75 -0.17 -25.45 4.27
CA THR A 75 -1.43 -25.12 4.93
C THR A 75 -1.17 -24.03 5.97
N ALA A 76 -1.96 -22.95 5.91
CA ALA A 76 -1.95 -21.91 6.93
C ALA A 76 -2.24 -22.54 8.29
N ARG A 77 -1.41 -22.22 9.29
CA ARG A 77 -1.52 -22.72 10.67
C ARG A 77 -2.29 -21.75 11.56
N TYR A 78 -2.25 -20.47 11.21
CA TYR A 78 -2.87 -19.38 11.94
C TYR A 78 -3.88 -18.68 11.03
N LEU A 79 -4.98 -18.21 11.63
CA LEU A 79 -5.97 -17.40 10.92
C LEU A 79 -5.34 -16.06 10.51
N GLY A 80 -4.53 -15.44 11.36
CA GLY A 80 -3.84 -14.23 10.94
C GLY A 80 -2.59 -13.85 11.71
N PHE A 81 -1.91 -12.85 11.16
CA PHE A 81 -0.68 -12.28 11.71
C PHE A 81 -0.75 -10.76 11.76
N VAL A 82 -0.25 -10.20 12.85
CA VAL A 82 -0.04 -8.76 13.08
C VAL A 82 1.45 -8.54 13.33
N LYS A 83 2.11 -7.85 12.41
CA LYS A 83 3.50 -7.41 12.57
C LYS A 83 3.57 -6.32 13.65
N HIS A 84 4.71 -6.19 14.31
CA HIS A 84 4.99 -5.08 15.22
C HIS A 84 4.69 -3.74 14.53
N ASP A 85 4.03 -2.82 15.24
CA ASP A 85 3.58 -1.50 14.77
C ASP A 85 2.65 -1.45 13.55
N ALA A 86 2.24 -2.60 13.00
CA ALA A 86 1.31 -2.63 11.86
C ALA A 86 -0.14 -2.32 12.27
N VAL A 87 -0.47 -2.43 13.55
CA VAL A 87 -1.78 -2.06 14.12
C VAL A 87 -1.53 -1.32 15.44
N GLN A 88 -1.97 -0.07 15.50
CA GLN A 88 -1.86 0.82 16.66
C GLN A 88 -3.05 0.66 17.61
N GLU A 89 -4.21 0.19 17.12
CA GLU A 89 -5.40 0.00 17.95
C GLU A 89 -5.21 -1.07 19.03
N SER A 90 -4.78 -0.63 20.22
CA SER A 90 -4.42 -1.52 21.34
C SER A 90 -5.56 -2.43 21.82
N THR A 91 -6.82 -2.02 21.68
CA THR A 91 -8.00 -2.83 22.01
C THR A 91 -8.16 -3.99 21.05
N LEU A 92 -8.07 -3.74 19.75
CA LEU A 92 -8.12 -4.78 18.72
C LEU A 92 -6.98 -5.78 18.90
N VAL A 93 -5.75 -5.30 19.12
CA VAL A 93 -4.58 -6.15 19.37
C VAL A 93 -4.79 -7.06 20.59
N LYS A 94 -5.30 -6.51 21.70
CA LYS A 94 -5.62 -7.30 22.90
C LYS A 94 -6.70 -8.34 22.64
N ASP A 95 -7.78 -7.97 21.97
CA ASP A 95 -8.91 -8.86 21.68
C ASP A 95 -8.51 -10.00 20.75
N LEU A 96 -7.64 -9.74 19.77
CA LEU A 96 -7.07 -10.76 18.90
C LEU A 96 -6.09 -11.67 19.64
N GLY A 97 -5.26 -11.11 20.53
CA GLY A 97 -4.26 -11.85 21.31
C GLY A 97 -4.83 -12.78 22.37
N ASN A 98 -6.10 -12.61 22.76
CA ASN A 98 -6.79 -13.52 23.68
C ASN A 98 -7.10 -14.90 23.04
N GLY A 99 -7.01 -15.04 21.72
CA GLY A 99 -7.21 -16.32 21.01
C GLY A 99 -5.91 -16.91 20.48
N SER A 100 -5.89 -18.22 20.21
CA SER A 100 -4.74 -18.91 19.57
C SER A 100 -4.69 -18.78 18.04
N ASP A 101 -5.68 -18.11 17.45
CA ASP A 101 -5.84 -18.03 16.00
C ASP A 101 -4.93 -16.99 15.35
N PHE A 102 -4.43 -16.02 16.14
CA PHE A 102 -3.61 -14.91 15.65
C PHE A 102 -2.22 -14.91 16.26
N ILE A 103 -1.20 -14.66 15.44
CA ILE A 103 0.14 -14.30 15.90
C ILE A 103 0.24 -12.78 15.95
N ILE A 104 0.68 -12.24 17.07
CA ILE A 104 0.88 -10.79 17.25
C ILE A 104 2.30 -10.56 17.75
N GLU A 105 3.03 -9.68 17.06
CA GLU A 105 4.37 -9.26 17.45
C GLU A 105 4.32 -8.13 18.48
N SER A 106 4.83 -8.40 19.69
CA SER A 106 5.10 -7.35 20.68
C SER A 106 6.37 -6.55 20.37
N GLU A 107 7.32 -7.16 19.67
CA GLU A 107 8.63 -6.61 19.30
C GLU A 107 8.95 -7.04 17.85
N PRO A 108 9.76 -6.28 17.10
CA PRO A 108 10.20 -6.67 15.76
C PRO A 108 10.92 -8.02 15.77
N SER A 109 10.54 -8.92 14.85
CA SER A 109 11.24 -10.21 14.68
C SER A 109 12.33 -10.14 13.61
N ASP A 110 13.27 -11.09 13.66
CA ASP A 110 14.24 -11.27 12.58
C ASP A 110 13.55 -11.64 11.26
N GLU A 111 14.19 -11.36 10.14
CA GLU A 111 13.62 -11.57 8.81
C GLU A 111 13.11 -13.00 8.60
N ARG A 112 13.86 -14.02 9.04
CA ARG A 112 13.44 -15.42 8.86
C ARG A 112 12.18 -15.72 9.66
N THR A 113 12.08 -15.22 10.89
CA THR A 113 10.87 -15.38 11.71
C THR A 113 9.67 -14.66 11.10
N PHE A 114 9.85 -13.41 10.67
CA PHE A 114 8.83 -12.62 9.98
C PHE A 114 8.28 -13.35 8.75
N LEU A 115 9.16 -13.80 7.84
CA LEU A 115 8.76 -14.50 6.62
C LEU A 115 8.05 -15.83 6.93
N ASN A 116 8.47 -16.56 7.97
CA ASN A 116 7.77 -17.77 8.41
C ASN A 116 6.38 -17.48 8.96
N ARG A 117 6.18 -16.35 9.67
CA ARG A 117 4.86 -15.92 10.16
C ARG A 117 3.93 -15.54 9.02
N LEU A 118 4.42 -14.82 8.01
CA LEU A 118 3.68 -14.57 6.77
C LEU A 118 3.27 -15.89 6.09
N ALA A 119 4.22 -16.82 5.92
CA ALA A 119 3.99 -18.10 5.25
C ALA A 119 2.99 -19.02 5.98
N SER A 120 2.84 -18.85 7.30
CA SER A 120 2.02 -19.72 8.15
C SER A 120 0.67 -19.10 8.50
N SER A 121 0.38 -17.90 8.02
CA SER A 121 -0.86 -17.18 8.32
C SER A 121 -1.75 -17.04 7.09
N GLU A 122 -3.06 -17.14 7.28
CA GLU A 122 -4.02 -16.95 6.19
C GLU A 122 -4.20 -15.47 5.83
N PHE A 123 -4.33 -14.63 6.86
CA PHE A 123 -4.53 -13.18 6.74
C PHE A 123 -3.42 -12.38 7.43
N CYS A 124 -3.05 -11.23 6.86
CA CYS A 124 -2.07 -10.31 7.46
C CYS A 124 -2.72 -8.95 7.66
N LEU A 125 -2.75 -8.48 8.91
CA LEU A 125 -3.48 -7.27 9.29
C LEU A 125 -2.56 -6.07 9.21
N PHE A 126 -3.08 -5.00 8.60
CA PHE A 126 -2.43 -3.72 8.47
C PHE A 126 -3.43 -2.60 8.76
N GLU A 127 -3.10 -1.72 9.69
CA GLU A 127 -3.86 -0.50 9.95
C GLU A 127 -3.41 0.62 9.03
N TYR A 128 -4.35 1.14 8.25
CA TYR A 128 -4.07 2.21 7.29
C TYR A 128 -3.65 3.49 8.01
N GLY A 129 -2.38 3.85 7.85
CA GLY A 129 -1.74 4.99 8.53
C GLY A 129 -0.66 4.59 9.55
N ALA A 130 -0.57 3.30 9.90
CA ALA A 130 0.47 2.72 10.73
C ALA A 130 1.65 2.19 9.90
N ASP A 131 2.40 1.22 10.41
CA ASP A 131 3.46 0.56 9.64
C ASP A 131 2.86 -0.36 8.56
N MET A 132 3.00 0.06 7.31
CA MET A 132 2.57 -0.69 6.13
C MET A 132 3.73 -1.48 5.47
N SER A 133 4.92 -1.49 6.08
CA SER A 133 6.02 -2.32 5.60
C SER A 133 5.67 -3.81 5.75
N GLY A 134 6.19 -4.65 4.87
CA GLY A 134 5.79 -6.05 4.81
C GLY A 134 4.56 -6.32 3.94
N LEU A 135 3.85 -5.31 3.43
CA LEU A 135 2.70 -5.50 2.54
C LEU A 135 3.06 -6.26 1.26
N GLY A 136 4.20 -5.92 0.64
CA GLY A 136 4.70 -6.64 -0.54
C GLY A 136 5.09 -8.09 -0.23
N GLU A 137 5.68 -8.32 0.94
CA GLU A 137 6.03 -9.65 1.43
C GLU A 137 4.79 -10.49 1.76
N ALA A 138 3.77 -9.90 2.39
CA ALA A 138 2.50 -10.58 2.66
C ALA A 138 1.89 -11.09 1.35
N LEU A 139 1.83 -10.24 0.32
CA LEU A 139 1.39 -10.64 -1.02
C LEU A 139 2.25 -11.78 -1.59
N ARG A 140 3.59 -11.66 -1.52
CA ARG A 140 4.53 -12.66 -2.05
C ARG A 140 4.40 -14.02 -1.36
N PHE A 141 4.13 -14.02 -0.06
CA PHE A 141 3.97 -15.24 0.74
C PHE A 141 2.51 -15.74 0.78
N GLY A 142 1.61 -15.09 0.04
CA GLY A 142 0.21 -15.46 -0.05
C GLY A 142 -0.60 -15.17 1.21
N CYS A 143 -0.09 -14.36 2.13
CA CYS A 143 -0.86 -13.89 3.28
C CYS A 143 -1.80 -12.77 2.82
N ILE A 144 -3.11 -13.00 2.87
CA ILE A 144 -4.10 -12.08 2.29
C ILE A 144 -4.14 -10.79 3.14
N PRO A 145 -3.84 -9.61 2.57
CA PRO A 145 -3.86 -8.37 3.33
C PRO A 145 -5.27 -8.02 3.80
N VAL A 146 -5.39 -7.70 5.08
CA VAL A 146 -6.58 -7.11 5.69
C VAL A 146 -6.23 -5.68 6.08
N LEU A 147 -6.84 -4.72 5.39
CA LEU A 147 -6.65 -3.29 5.60
C LEU A 147 -7.69 -2.80 6.60
N LEU A 148 -7.25 -2.51 7.81
CA LEU A 148 -8.05 -1.90 8.86
C LEU A 148 -8.05 -0.39 8.65
N THR A 149 -9.22 0.23 8.65
CA THR A 149 -9.31 1.67 8.46
C THR A 149 -10.52 2.29 9.14
N ASN A 150 -10.36 3.50 9.68
CA ASN A 150 -11.45 4.35 10.17
C ASN A 150 -11.81 5.46 9.16
N ARG A 151 -11.16 5.49 7.99
CA ARG A 151 -11.25 6.55 6.98
C ARG A 151 -11.19 5.99 5.55
N PRO A 152 -11.62 6.75 4.54
CA PRO A 152 -11.42 6.33 3.15
C PRO A 152 -9.93 6.15 2.85
N ILE A 153 -9.60 5.01 2.24
CA ILE A 153 -8.26 4.74 1.70
C ILE A 153 -8.21 5.35 0.30
N LEU A 154 -7.24 6.24 0.06
CA LEU A 154 -7.22 7.07 -1.15
C LEU A 154 -5.99 6.87 -2.03
N ASP A 155 -5.02 6.09 -1.59
CA ASP A 155 -3.64 6.18 -2.06
C ASP A 155 -2.91 4.83 -2.01
N LEU A 156 -3.64 3.70 -2.13
CA LEU A 156 -2.98 2.39 -2.16
C LEU A 156 -1.92 2.34 -3.26
N PRO A 157 -0.80 1.65 -3.05
CA PRO A 157 0.22 1.54 -4.08
C PRO A 157 -0.39 0.94 -5.35
N LEU A 158 -0.03 1.51 -6.49
CA LEU A 158 -0.43 0.99 -7.80
C LEU A 158 -1.96 0.94 -8.03
N MET A 159 -2.77 1.82 -7.44
CA MET A 159 -4.25 1.81 -7.59
C MET A 159 -4.76 1.82 -9.04
N ASP A 160 -4.01 2.43 -9.98
CA ASP A 160 -4.43 2.48 -11.40
C ASP A 160 -4.12 1.17 -12.15
N VAL A 161 -3.31 0.29 -11.53
CA VAL A 161 -2.84 -0.97 -12.11
C VAL A 161 -3.46 -2.17 -11.41
N LEU A 162 -3.58 -2.11 -10.07
CA LEU A 162 -4.06 -3.20 -9.23
C LEU A 162 -5.51 -3.01 -8.83
N ARG A 163 -6.31 -4.06 -9.03
CA ARG A 163 -7.67 -4.14 -8.49
C ARG A 163 -7.62 -4.63 -7.04
N TRP A 164 -7.37 -3.71 -6.11
CA TRP A 164 -7.23 -4.02 -4.67
C TRP A 164 -8.39 -4.82 -4.06
N ARG A 165 -9.62 -4.61 -4.54
CA ARG A 165 -10.80 -5.41 -4.12
C ARG A 165 -10.64 -6.90 -4.39
N GLU A 166 -9.84 -7.27 -5.40
CA GLU A 166 -9.56 -8.67 -5.76
C GLU A 166 -8.36 -9.25 -5.02
N ILE A 167 -7.62 -8.45 -4.23
CA ILE A 167 -6.35 -8.85 -3.59
C ILE A 167 -6.43 -8.75 -2.06
N ALA A 168 -7.14 -7.76 -1.53
CA ALA A 168 -7.22 -7.48 -0.11
C ALA A 168 -8.67 -7.49 0.41
N ILE A 169 -8.80 -7.51 1.73
CA ILE A 169 -10.05 -7.29 2.47
C ILE A 169 -9.92 -5.94 3.17
N VAL A 170 -10.97 -5.13 3.17
CA VAL A 170 -11.00 -3.86 3.89
C VAL A 170 -12.04 -3.98 5.00
N VAL A 171 -11.64 -3.66 6.23
CA VAL A 171 -12.49 -3.75 7.43
C VAL A 171 -12.44 -2.42 8.19
N GLY A 172 -13.59 -1.99 8.71
CA GLY A 172 -13.67 -0.81 9.57
C GLY A 172 -13.00 -1.05 10.92
N SER A 173 -12.17 -0.13 11.39
CA SER A 173 -11.52 -0.21 12.72
C SER A 173 -12.38 0.45 13.83
N ASN A 174 -13.69 0.23 13.82
CA ASN A 174 -14.60 0.78 14.83
C ASN A 174 -14.73 -0.16 16.05
N GLY A 175 -15.28 0.33 17.16
CA GLY A 175 -15.47 -0.46 18.38
C GLY A 175 -16.31 -1.72 18.14
N GLY A 176 -15.66 -2.88 18.04
CA GLY A 176 -16.25 -4.14 17.59
C GLY A 176 -15.45 -4.86 16.49
N ALA A 177 -14.39 -4.22 15.98
CA ALA A 177 -13.57 -4.69 14.87
C ALA A 177 -13.11 -6.15 15.00
N ALA A 178 -12.76 -6.65 16.19
CA ALA A 178 -12.30 -8.03 16.35
C ALA A 178 -13.35 -9.08 15.98
N LYS A 179 -14.61 -8.88 16.41
CA LYS A 179 -15.72 -9.81 16.14
C LYS A 179 -16.18 -9.72 14.68
N GLU A 180 -16.27 -8.50 14.17
CA GLU A 180 -16.58 -8.24 12.76
C GLU A 180 -15.51 -8.86 11.85
N LEU A 181 -14.24 -8.61 12.15
CA LEU A 181 -13.11 -9.19 11.45
C LEU A 181 -13.21 -10.71 11.38
N LYS A 182 -13.33 -11.40 12.53
CA LYS A 182 -13.46 -12.86 12.54
C LYS A 182 -14.65 -13.35 11.71
N SER A 183 -15.78 -12.64 11.74
CA SER A 183 -16.95 -12.96 10.91
C SER A 183 -16.68 -12.78 9.41
N VAL A 184 -16.03 -11.68 9.01
CA VAL A 184 -15.68 -11.39 7.62
C VAL A 184 -14.68 -12.43 7.09
N LEU A 185 -13.63 -12.70 7.86
CA LEU A 185 -12.58 -13.66 7.50
C LEU A 185 -13.13 -15.09 7.40
N GLY A 186 -13.99 -15.51 8.33
CA GLY A 186 -14.59 -16.84 8.32
C GLY A 186 -15.55 -17.09 7.15
N LYS A 187 -16.15 -16.04 6.59
CA LYS A 187 -17.15 -16.12 5.51
C LYS A 187 -16.58 -15.85 4.11
N ASP A 188 -15.31 -15.48 3.99
CA ASP A 188 -14.74 -15.13 2.68
C ASP A 188 -14.53 -16.38 1.81
N GLY A 189 -15.50 -16.63 0.93
CA GLY A 189 -15.44 -17.68 -0.10
C GLY A 189 -14.49 -17.35 -1.25
N THR A 190 -13.91 -16.15 -1.29
CA THR A 190 -12.99 -15.69 -2.35
C THR A 190 -11.53 -15.71 -1.93
N ARG A 191 -11.22 -16.27 -0.77
CA ARG A 191 -9.87 -16.31 -0.17
C ARG A 191 -8.78 -16.84 -1.11
N GLU A 192 -9.03 -17.96 -1.79
CA GLU A 192 -8.02 -18.57 -2.67
C GLU A 192 -7.74 -17.69 -3.88
N ARG A 193 -8.79 -17.09 -4.45
CA ARG A 193 -8.66 -16.14 -5.56
C ARG A 193 -7.91 -14.89 -5.14
N LYS A 194 -8.19 -14.34 -3.95
CA LYS A 194 -7.45 -13.19 -3.40
C LYS A 194 -5.97 -13.52 -3.19
N ARG A 195 -5.68 -14.69 -2.62
CA ARG A 195 -4.32 -15.20 -2.43
C ARG A 195 -3.58 -15.31 -3.75
N GLU A 196 -4.18 -15.95 -4.75
CA GLU A 196 -3.58 -16.14 -6.08
C GLU A 196 -3.28 -14.79 -6.75
N PHE A 197 -4.24 -13.87 -6.75
CA PHE A 197 -4.02 -12.54 -7.32
C PHE A 197 -3.01 -11.71 -6.54
N GLY A 198 -2.97 -11.84 -5.21
CA GLY A 198 -1.96 -11.20 -4.38
C GLY A 198 -0.55 -11.68 -4.70
N VAL A 199 -0.35 -13.00 -4.80
CA VAL A 199 0.95 -13.59 -5.19
C VAL A 199 1.37 -13.13 -6.58
N ARG A 200 0.44 -13.09 -7.55
CA ARG A 200 0.74 -12.55 -8.90
C ARG A 200 1.09 -11.07 -8.85
N ALA A 201 0.41 -10.28 -8.02
CA ALA A 201 0.67 -8.86 -7.88
C ALA A 201 1.98 -8.55 -7.15
N SER A 202 2.53 -9.47 -6.35
CA SER A 202 3.70 -9.20 -5.51
C SER A 202 4.96 -8.84 -6.30
N GLN A 203 5.09 -9.28 -7.56
CA GLN A 203 6.21 -8.89 -8.43
C GLN A 203 6.29 -7.37 -8.62
N HIS A 204 5.14 -6.69 -8.60
CA HIS A 204 5.01 -5.25 -8.76
C HIS A 204 5.46 -4.45 -7.52
N PHE A 205 5.74 -5.13 -6.41
CA PHE A 205 6.27 -4.53 -5.17
C PHE A 205 7.78 -4.77 -5.00
N THR A 206 8.43 -5.42 -5.98
CA THR A 206 9.85 -5.72 -5.93
C THR A 206 10.67 -4.56 -6.52
N TRP A 207 11.61 -4.03 -5.74
CA TRP A 207 12.58 -3.03 -6.21
C TRP A 207 13.90 -3.71 -6.55
N ASN A 208 14.25 -3.80 -7.83
CA ASN A 208 15.52 -4.35 -8.28
C ASN A 208 16.59 -3.26 -8.42
N GLN A 209 17.86 -3.61 -8.22
CA GLN A 209 18.99 -2.69 -8.47
C GLN A 209 19.04 -2.27 -9.95
N ALA A 210 18.86 -3.23 -10.86
CA ALA A 210 18.61 -2.98 -12.28
C ALA A 210 17.12 -3.26 -12.55
N PRO A 211 16.35 -2.29 -13.08
CA PRO A 211 14.92 -2.49 -13.31
C PRO A 211 14.63 -3.73 -14.18
N LYS A 212 13.67 -4.54 -13.75
CA LYS A 212 13.20 -5.74 -14.47
C LYS A 212 11.76 -5.58 -14.93
N PRO A 213 11.32 -6.25 -16.01
CA PRO A 213 9.93 -6.19 -16.45
C PRO A 213 8.96 -6.41 -15.29
N TYR A 214 7.93 -5.56 -15.22
CA TYR A 214 6.86 -5.60 -14.22
C TYR A 214 7.27 -5.33 -12.76
N ASP A 215 8.50 -4.94 -12.49
CA ASP A 215 8.92 -4.57 -11.15
C ASP A 215 8.35 -3.21 -10.69
N ALA A 216 8.59 -2.84 -9.43
CA ALA A 216 8.03 -1.63 -8.84
C ALA A 216 8.43 -0.36 -9.62
N PHE A 217 9.66 -0.30 -10.13
CA PHE A 217 10.11 0.82 -10.96
C PHE A 217 9.26 0.93 -12.23
N HIS A 218 9.13 -0.14 -13.00
CA HIS A 218 8.34 -0.12 -14.24
C HIS A 218 6.86 0.17 -13.98
N MET A 219 6.31 -0.32 -12.87
CA MET A 219 4.91 -0.10 -12.52
C MET A 219 4.65 1.35 -12.10
N VAL A 220 5.58 1.98 -11.36
CA VAL A 220 5.52 3.43 -11.06
C VAL A 220 5.62 4.26 -12.34
N MET A 221 6.54 3.92 -13.24
CA MET A 221 6.66 4.60 -14.54
C MET A 221 5.39 4.45 -15.38
N TYR A 222 4.76 3.27 -15.36
CA TYR A 222 3.50 3.03 -16.04
C TYR A 222 2.34 3.85 -15.43
N GLN A 223 2.26 3.96 -14.10
CA GLN A 223 1.27 4.83 -13.45
C GLN A 223 1.48 6.30 -13.79
N LEU A 224 2.72 6.80 -13.79
CA LEU A 224 3.03 8.16 -14.22
C LEU A 224 2.56 8.39 -15.66
N TRP A 225 2.80 7.42 -16.54
CA TRP A 225 2.31 7.49 -17.91
C TRP A 225 0.78 7.55 -17.94
N LEU A 226 0.06 6.72 -17.19
CA LEU A 226 -1.41 6.77 -17.12
C LEU A 226 -1.93 8.14 -16.63
N ARG A 227 -1.21 8.80 -15.71
CA ARG A 227 -1.64 10.07 -15.10
C ARG A 227 -1.14 11.34 -15.78
N ARG A 228 -0.28 11.23 -16.80
CA ARG A 228 0.40 12.35 -17.49
C ARG A 228 -0.53 13.42 -18.10
N HIS A 229 -1.83 13.14 -18.23
CA HIS A 229 -2.83 14.04 -18.80
C HIS A 229 -4.07 14.20 -17.93
N THR A 230 -4.05 13.72 -16.67
CA THR A 230 -5.23 13.77 -15.82
C THR A 230 -5.60 15.20 -15.41
N ILE A 231 -4.64 16.13 -15.44
CA ILE A 231 -4.85 17.53 -15.09
C ILE A 231 -4.53 18.44 -16.28
N ARG A 232 -5.50 19.26 -16.68
CA ARG A 232 -5.30 20.43 -17.56
C ARG A 232 -6.02 21.63 -16.96
N TYR A 233 -5.32 22.38 -16.11
CA TYR A 233 -5.86 23.66 -15.65
C TYR A 233 -5.66 24.71 -16.74
N ALA A 234 -6.74 25.39 -17.12
CA ALA A 234 -6.65 26.55 -17.99
C ALA A 234 -5.85 27.65 -17.28
N ARG A 235 -4.98 28.32 -18.02
CA ARG A 235 -4.24 29.47 -17.49
C ARG A 235 -5.25 30.53 -17.08
N MET A 236 -5.39 30.80 -15.77
CA MET A 236 -6.09 32.00 -15.32
C MET A 236 -5.25 33.20 -15.74
N VAL A 237 -5.70 33.88 -16.80
CA VAL A 237 -5.19 35.19 -17.18
C VAL A 237 -5.88 36.18 -16.24
N ALA A 238 -5.10 36.78 -15.35
CA ALA A 238 -5.53 37.91 -14.54
C ALA A 238 -5.53 39.18 -15.39
#